data_AF-T0YL19-F1
#
_entry.id   AF-T0YL19-F1
#
_cell.length_a   1.000
_cell.length_b   1.000
_cell.length_c   1.000
_cell.angle_alpha   90.00
_cell.angle_beta   90.00
_cell.angle_gamma   90.00
#
_symmetry.space_group_name_H-M   'P 1'
#
loop_
_entity.id
_entity.type
_entity.pdbx_description
1 polymer ?
#
loop_
_entity_poly.entity_id
_entity_poly.type
_entity_poly.pdbx_seq_one_letter_code
_entity_poly.pdbx_strand_id
1 'polypeptide(L)'
;MFIRESKTKNPKTGKVYLSHQLVETVQTEKGPRNRVLLYLGRLSLPKSSFRLLAQALENRLMGQAGTLPVEPEIQVVVDEAFRTNQPEALPRYGRKRTPKPTGTAVVSCDSLETGEIRSLGPELAGHQAWERLSADTVLIASGFSPRERPWPRPWSSAVSSRPGSELHTHRWLTTR
;
A
#
# COMPACT_ATOMS: atom_id res chain seq x y z
N MET A 1 -8.32 -8.80 3.03
CA MET A 1 -9.15 -9.01 4.25
C MET A 1 -10.41 -8.12 4.17
N PHE A 2 -11.45 -8.32 5.01
CA PHE A 2 -12.63 -7.43 5.04
C PHE A 2 -13.21 -7.25 6.45
N ILE A 3 -14.00 -6.19 6.66
CA ILE A 3 -14.67 -5.92 7.94
C ILE A 3 -16.06 -6.53 7.91
N ARG A 4 -16.38 -7.35 8.90
CA ARG A 4 -17.72 -7.90 9.12
C ARG A 4 -18.38 -7.28 10.34
N GLU A 5 -19.70 -7.11 10.27
CA GLU A 5 -20.55 -6.80 11.41
C GLU A 5 -20.96 -8.11 12.11
N SER A 6 -20.78 -8.18 13.42
CA SER A 6 -21.22 -9.29 14.27
C SER A 6 -22.21 -8.78 15.31
N LYS A 7 -23.39 -9.41 15.34
CA LYS A 7 -24.47 -9.12 16.28
C LYS A 7 -24.41 -10.11 17.42
N THR A 8 -24.23 -9.64 18.64
CA THR A 8 -24.23 -10.49 19.85
C THR A 8 -25.43 -10.14 20.71
N LYS A 9 -26.31 -11.11 20.97
CA LYS A 9 -27.44 -10.95 21.88
C LYS A 9 -27.03 -11.41 23.27
N ASN A 10 -27.19 -10.55 24.28
CA ASN A 10 -26.98 -10.96 25.66
C ASN A 10 -28.17 -11.81 26.13
N PRO A 11 -27.96 -13.08 26.53
CA PRO A 11 -29.05 -13.99 26.89
C PRO A 11 -29.80 -13.56 28.16
N LYS A 12 -29.16 -12.81 29.07
CA LYS A 12 -29.76 -12.38 30.35
C LYS A 12 -30.61 -11.11 30.22
N THR A 13 -30.21 -10.19 29.33
CA THR A 13 -30.85 -8.85 29.21
C THR A 13 -31.58 -8.64 27.88
N GLY A 14 -31.44 -9.56 26.93
CA GLY A 14 -32.02 -9.45 25.60
C GLY A 14 -31.42 -8.37 24.70
N LYS A 15 -30.52 -7.52 25.22
CA LYS A 15 -29.88 -6.42 24.48
C LYS A 15 -28.98 -6.96 23.36
N VAL A 16 -29.09 -6.35 22.18
CA VAL A 16 -28.30 -6.68 21.00
C VAL A 16 -27.16 -5.68 20.87
N TYR A 17 -25.93 -6.20 20.85
CA TYR A 17 -24.71 -5.43 20.68
C TYR A 17 -24.18 -5.62 19.26
N LEU A 18 -23.81 -4.50 18.62
CA LEU A 18 -23.16 -4.49 17.31
C LEU A 18 -21.66 -4.31 17.50
N SER A 19 -20.90 -5.27 16.99
CA SER A 19 -19.43 -5.22 16.96
C SER A 19 -18.92 -5.45 15.55
N HIS A 20 -17.71 -4.98 15.28
CA HIS A 20 -17.04 -5.11 14.00
C HIS A 20 -15.76 -5.92 14.19
N GLN A 21 -15.45 -6.74 13.19
CA GLN A 21 -14.30 -7.64 13.23
C GLN A 21 -13.62 -7.64 11.87
N LEU A 22 -12.29 -7.59 11.86
CA LEU A 22 -11.52 -7.86 10.66
C LEU A 22 -11.45 -9.37 10.45
N VAL A 23 -11.85 -9.82 9.26
CA VAL A 23 -11.85 -11.22 8.89
C VAL A 23 -11.08 -11.48 7.61
N GLU A 24 -10.53 -12.69 7.53
CA GLU A 24 -9.89 -13.26 6.36
C GLU A 24 -10.64 -14.52 5.92
N THR A 25 -10.79 -14.71 4.62
CA THR A 25 -11.34 -15.93 4.05
C THR A 25 -10.22 -16.92 3.78
N VAL A 26 -10.26 -18.06 4.45
CA VAL A 26 -9.27 -19.14 4.34
C VAL A 26 -9.91 -20.33 3.65
N GLN A 27 -9.24 -20.90 2.65
CA GLN A 27 -9.68 -22.14 2.01
C GLN A 27 -9.38 -23.32 2.94
N THR A 28 -10.40 -24.09 3.29
CA THR A 28 -10.27 -25.34 4.06
C THR A 28 -10.74 -26.52 3.22
N GLU A 29 -10.39 -27.74 3.62
CA GLU A 29 -10.83 -28.97 2.92
C GLU A 29 -12.37 -29.07 2.77
N LYS A 30 -13.10 -28.42 3.68
CA LYS A 30 -14.57 -28.37 3.70
C LYS A 30 -15.13 -27.09 3.07
N GLY A 31 -14.33 -26.37 2.28
CA GLY A 31 -14.68 -25.12 1.61
C GLY A 31 -14.14 -23.85 2.29
N PRO A 32 -14.48 -22.66 1.75
CA PRO A 32 -14.01 -21.38 2.28
C PRO A 32 -14.62 -21.10 3.67
N ARG A 33 -13.78 -20.74 4.64
CA ARG A 33 -14.20 -20.33 6.00
C ARG A 33 -13.63 -18.96 6.36
N ASN A 34 -14.41 -18.17 7.10
CA ASN A 34 -13.97 -16.86 7.57
C ASN A 34 -13.32 -16.97 8.96
N ARG A 35 -12.06 -16.57 9.05
CA ARG A 35 -11.28 -16.48 10.29
C ARG A 35 -11.22 -15.04 10.78
N VAL A 36 -11.38 -14.82 12.09
CA VAL A 36 -11.23 -13.50 12.72
C VAL A 36 -9.75 -13.21 12.99
N LEU A 37 -9.30 -12.03 12.59
CA LEU A 37 -7.94 -11.54 12.81
C LEU A 37 -7.89 -10.52 13.94
N LEU A 38 -8.79 -9.53 13.92
CA LEU A 38 -8.84 -8.45 14.91
C LEU A 38 -10.29 -8.15 15.31
N TYR A 39 -10.50 -7.86 16.59
CA TYR A 39 -11.77 -7.35 17.11
C TYR A 39 -11.71 -5.82 17.16
N LEU A 40 -12.58 -5.15 16.40
CA LEU A 40 -12.55 -3.69 16.24
C LEU A 40 -13.57 -2.96 17.14
N GLY A 41 -14.39 -3.71 17.89
CA GLY A 41 -15.46 -3.11 18.69
C GLY A 41 -16.52 -2.42 17.83
N ARG A 42 -17.10 -1.31 18.30
CA ARG A 42 -18.11 -0.57 17.55
C ARG A 42 -17.45 0.56 16.78
N LEU A 43 -17.40 0.45 15.45
CA LEU A 43 -16.92 1.51 14.57
C LEU A 43 -17.99 2.60 14.42
N SER A 44 -17.58 3.87 14.49
CA SER A 44 -18.42 5.04 14.16
C SER A 44 -18.31 5.44 12.68
N LEU A 45 -17.39 4.83 11.94
CA LEU A 45 -17.08 5.16 10.55
C LEU A 45 -18.19 4.73 9.57
N PRO A 46 -18.38 5.46 8.44
CA PRO A 46 -19.32 5.06 7.41
C PRO A 46 -18.88 3.77 6.71
N LYS A 47 -19.84 2.98 6.20
CA LYS A 47 -19.54 1.73 5.50
C LYS A 47 -18.65 1.90 4.26
N SER A 48 -18.65 3.08 3.66
CA SER A 48 -17.78 3.42 2.51
C SER A 48 -16.29 3.35 2.86
N SER A 49 -15.91 3.71 4.10
CA SER A 49 -14.51 3.70 4.54
C SER A 49 -14.03 2.34 5.07
N PHE A 50 -14.93 1.35 5.19
CA PHE A 50 -14.56 0.01 5.69
C PHE A 50 -13.55 -0.70 4.80
N ARG A 51 -13.61 -0.47 3.47
CA ARG A 51 -12.63 -1.02 2.53
C ARG A 51 -11.24 -0.44 2.77
N LEU A 52 -11.14 0.87 2.94
CA LEU A 52 -9.88 1.57 3.22
C LEU A 52 -9.32 1.16 4.59
N LEU A 53 -10.17 1.08 5.62
CA LEU A 53 -9.79 0.61 6.95
C LEU A 53 -9.28 -0.85 6.92
N ALA A 54 -9.95 -1.74 6.19
CA ALA A 54 -9.49 -3.12 6.03
C ALA A 54 -8.09 -3.18 5.40
N GLN A 55 -7.84 -2.37 4.37
CA GLN A 55 -6.56 -2.30 3.68
C GLN A 55 -5.46 -1.71 4.58
N ALA A 56 -5.76 -0.68 5.37
CA ALA A 56 -4.82 -0.10 6.32
C ALA A 56 -4.44 -1.09 7.45
N LEU A 57 -5.43 -1.81 8.00
CA LEU A 57 -5.19 -2.88 8.98
C LEU A 57 -4.36 -4.02 8.38
N GLU A 58 -4.64 -4.42 7.14
CA GLU A 58 -3.90 -5.45 6.42
C GLU A 58 -2.44 -5.07 6.19
N ASN A 59 -2.18 -3.86 5.68
CA ASN A 59 -0.83 -3.33 5.48
C ASN A 59 -0.03 -3.35 6.79
N ARG A 60 -0.66 -2.91 7.90
CA ARG A 60 -0.02 -2.90 9.21
C ARG A 60 0.24 -4.32 9.75
N LEU A 61 -0.70 -5.25 9.58
CA LEU A 61 -0.51 -6.66 9.95
C LEU A 61 0.64 -7.31 9.16
N MET A 62 0.80 -6.92 7.89
CA MET A 62 1.86 -7.42 7.01
C MET A 62 3.21 -6.71 7.21
N GLY A 63 3.27 -5.67 8.05
CA GLY A 63 4.48 -4.85 8.25
C GLY A 63 4.88 -4.04 7.01
N GLN A 64 3.93 -3.79 6.11
CA GLN A 64 4.14 -2.97 4.93
C GLN A 64 3.85 -1.51 5.30
N ALA A 65 4.82 -0.62 5.04
CA ALA A 65 4.55 0.82 5.08
C ALA A 65 3.54 1.14 3.97
N GLY A 66 2.36 1.64 4.33
CA GLY A 66 1.32 1.97 3.36
C GLY A 66 1.85 2.96 2.32
N THR A 67 1.68 2.64 1.05
CA THR A 67 2.08 3.49 -0.08
C THR A 67 1.14 4.68 -0.29
N LEU A 68 -0.04 4.68 0.32
CA LEU A 68 -1.05 5.73 0.21
C LEU A 68 -1.20 6.48 1.53
N PRO A 69 -1.43 7.81 1.49
CA PRO A 69 -1.80 8.56 2.68
C PRO A 69 -3.14 8.03 3.20
N VAL A 70 -3.17 7.64 4.47
CA VAL A 70 -4.37 7.17 5.15
C VAL A 70 -5.01 8.36 5.87
N GLU A 71 -6.33 8.50 5.77
CA GLU A 71 -7.05 9.54 6.50
C GLU A 71 -6.81 9.42 8.02
N PRO A 72 -6.64 10.55 8.74
CA PRO A 72 -6.28 10.54 10.16
C PRO A 72 -7.29 9.79 11.03
N GLU A 73 -8.59 9.85 10.68
CA GLU A 73 -9.66 9.13 11.39
C GLU A 73 -9.49 7.60 11.30
N ILE A 74 -9.05 7.10 10.14
CA ILE A 74 -8.80 5.67 9.93
C ILE A 74 -7.55 5.25 10.71
N GLN A 75 -6.52 6.11 10.73
CA GLN A 75 -5.28 5.84 11.44
C GLN A 75 -5.49 5.65 12.95
N VAL A 76 -6.33 6.50 13.57
CA VAL A 76 -6.69 6.38 15.00
C VAL A 76 -7.34 5.03 15.29
N VAL A 77 -8.28 4.60 14.45
CA VAL A 77 -8.97 3.31 14.61
C VAL A 77 -7.99 2.14 14.43
N VAL A 78 -7.05 2.24 13.49
CA VAL A 78 -5.99 1.24 13.30
C VAL A 78 -5.11 1.14 14.55
N ASP A 79 -4.67 2.27 15.10
CA ASP A 79 -3.85 2.29 16.32
C ASP A 79 -4.60 1.70 17.53
N GLU A 80 -5.85 2.08 17.72
CA GLU A 80 -6.70 1.57 18.80
C GLU A 80 -6.96 0.07 18.68
N ALA A 81 -7.21 -0.42 17.46
CA ALA A 81 -7.39 -1.84 17.19
C ALA A 81 -6.14 -2.65 17.56
N PHE A 82 -4.94 -2.17 17.21
CA PHE A 82 -3.69 -2.84 17.54
C PHE A 82 -3.37 -2.77 19.04
N ARG A 83 -3.64 -1.65 19.71
CA ARG A 83 -3.50 -1.52 21.17
C ARG A 83 -4.41 -2.49 21.93
N THR A 84 -5.66 -2.62 21.49
CA THR A 84 -6.68 -3.45 22.16
C THR A 84 -6.43 -4.94 21.96
N ASN A 85 -6.05 -5.36 20.76
CA ASN A 85 -5.90 -6.77 20.43
C ASN A 85 -4.51 -7.35 20.75
N GLN A 86 -3.51 -6.50 21.05
CA GLN A 86 -2.11 -6.88 21.25
C GLN A 86 -1.64 -7.99 20.27
N PRO A 87 -1.74 -7.76 18.95
CA PRO A 87 -1.50 -8.81 17.96
C PRO A 87 -0.03 -9.27 17.90
N GLU A 88 0.88 -8.61 18.61
CA GLU A 88 2.27 -9.03 18.79
C GLU A 88 2.39 -10.40 19.49
N ALA A 89 1.39 -10.76 20.31
CA ALA A 89 1.28 -12.09 20.93
C ALA A 89 0.51 -13.10 20.08
N LEU A 90 -0.16 -12.68 19.00
CA LEU A 90 -0.81 -13.61 18.08
C LEU A 90 0.28 -14.31 17.26
N PRO A 91 0.34 -15.65 17.29
CA PRO A 91 1.33 -16.36 16.49
C PRO A 91 1.05 -16.01 15.03
N ARG A 92 2.09 -15.54 14.30
CA ARG A 92 2.03 -15.17 12.87
C ARG A 92 1.59 -16.37 12.03
N TYR A 93 0.30 -16.68 12.03
CA TYR A 93 -0.30 -17.85 11.40
C TYR A 93 -0.94 -17.42 10.08
N GLY A 94 -0.19 -17.58 9.00
CA GLY A 94 -0.69 -17.20 7.67
C GLY A 94 0.31 -17.36 6.52
N ARG A 95 1.56 -17.69 6.80
CA ARG A 95 2.37 -18.47 5.88
C ARG A 95 2.83 -19.66 6.68
N LYS A 96 2.70 -20.89 6.16
CA LYS A 96 3.80 -21.83 6.38
C LYS A 96 5.02 -20.98 6.06
N ARG A 97 5.83 -20.65 7.07
CA ARG A 97 7.23 -20.35 6.78
C ARG A 97 7.62 -21.60 6.03
N THR A 98 7.58 -21.56 4.69
CA THR A 98 8.40 -22.47 3.90
C THR A 98 9.71 -22.42 4.65
N PRO A 99 10.21 -23.55 5.17
CA PRO A 99 11.43 -23.54 5.95
C PRO A 99 12.37 -22.68 5.15
N LYS A 100 12.71 -21.50 5.70
CA LYS A 100 13.44 -20.47 4.97
C LYS A 100 14.67 -21.26 4.53
N PRO A 101 14.87 -21.53 3.22
CA PRO A 101 15.81 -22.54 2.80
C PRO A 101 17.08 -22.25 3.56
N THR A 102 17.47 -23.19 4.43
CA THR A 102 18.64 -23.00 5.29
C THR A 102 19.80 -23.18 4.35
N GLY A 103 20.21 -22.07 3.76
CA GLY A 103 21.13 -22.03 2.63
C GLY A 103 20.81 -20.82 1.75
N THR A 104 21.83 -20.06 1.39
CA THR A 104 21.77 -19.14 0.25
C THR A 104 21.44 -19.97 -0.99
N ALA A 105 20.27 -19.72 -1.59
CA ALA A 105 20.01 -20.25 -2.92
C ALA A 105 21.09 -19.69 -3.86
N VAL A 106 21.97 -20.57 -4.36
CA VAL A 106 22.97 -20.19 -5.35
C VAL A 106 22.23 -20.12 -6.68
N VAL A 107 21.73 -18.93 -6.98
CA VAL A 107 21.16 -18.63 -8.29
C VAL A 107 22.31 -18.24 -9.20
N SER A 108 22.49 -18.96 -10.31
CA SER A 108 23.47 -18.55 -11.32
C SER A 108 22.94 -17.30 -12.03
N CYS A 109 23.71 -16.21 -12.00
CA CYS A 109 23.37 -14.99 -12.74
C CYS A 109 23.15 -15.28 -14.24
N ASP A 110 23.84 -16.29 -14.78
CA ASP A 110 23.76 -16.69 -16.19
C ASP A 110 22.46 -17.44 -16.55
N SER A 111 21.73 -17.94 -15.54
CA SER A 111 20.42 -18.60 -15.72
C SER A 111 19.23 -17.64 -15.66
N LEU A 112 19.48 -16.36 -15.38
CA LEU A 112 18.43 -15.36 -15.23
C LEU A 112 18.21 -14.63 -16.55
N GLU A 113 17.08 -14.92 -17.19
CA GLU A 113 16.57 -14.09 -18.27
C GLU A 113 15.75 -12.94 -17.69
N THR A 114 15.99 -11.73 -18.19
CA THR A 114 15.26 -10.55 -17.76
C THR A 114 14.52 -9.95 -18.93
N GLY A 115 13.19 -9.83 -18.79
CA GLY A 115 12.33 -9.18 -19.77
C GLY A 115 12.04 -7.74 -19.36
N GLU A 116 12.19 -6.81 -20.30
CA GLU A 116 11.80 -5.40 -20.19
C GLU A 116 12.14 -4.71 -18.85
N ILE A 117 13.41 -4.77 -18.44
CA ILE A 117 13.86 -4.02 -17.26
C ILE A 117 13.75 -2.53 -17.54
N ARG A 118 12.81 -1.86 -16.86
CA ARG A 118 12.76 -0.39 -16.80
C ARG A 118 13.26 0.09 -15.44
N SER A 119 14.08 1.14 -15.46
CA SER A 119 14.44 1.85 -14.23
C SER A 119 13.25 2.69 -13.79
N LEU A 120 12.90 2.61 -12.49
CA LEU A 120 11.80 3.37 -11.89
C LEU A 120 12.25 4.27 -10.73
N GLY A 121 13.38 3.96 -10.09
CA GLY A 121 13.78 4.61 -8.84
C GLY A 121 14.05 6.11 -9.00
N PRO A 122 15.03 6.51 -9.80
CA PRO A 122 15.33 7.92 -10.07
C PRO A 122 14.15 8.69 -10.68
N GLU A 123 13.38 8.05 -11.56
CA GLU A 123 12.23 8.65 -12.24
C GLU A 123 11.09 8.93 -11.27
N LEU A 124 10.81 7.99 -10.35
CA LEU A 124 9.80 8.16 -9.31
C LEU A 124 10.22 9.21 -8.29
N ALA A 125 11.50 9.25 -7.90
CA ALA A 125 12.04 10.27 -7.02
C ALA A 125 11.89 11.68 -7.63
N GLY A 126 12.22 11.82 -8.92
CA GLY A 126 12.03 13.06 -9.67
C GLY A 126 10.56 13.48 -9.76
N HIS A 127 9.66 12.54 -10.06
CA HIS A 127 8.23 12.81 -10.08
C HIS A 127 7.69 13.25 -8.72
N GLN A 128 8.09 12.58 -7.63
CA GLN A 128 7.62 12.93 -6.30
C GLN A 128 8.16 14.29 -5.83
N ALA A 129 9.40 14.63 -6.18
CA ALA A 129 9.96 15.96 -5.94
C ALA A 129 9.20 17.04 -6.71
N TRP A 130 8.86 16.79 -7.98
CA TRP A 130 8.06 17.68 -8.83
C TRP A 130 6.71 18.03 -8.21
N GLU A 131 5.98 17.01 -7.72
CA GLU A 131 4.68 17.18 -7.05
C GLU A 131 4.82 17.97 -5.74
N ARG A 132 5.83 17.65 -4.92
CA ARG A 132 6.09 18.38 -3.65
C ARG A 132 6.40 19.85 -3.86
N LEU A 133 7.11 20.18 -4.94
CA LEU A 133 7.41 21.57 -5.31
C LEU A 133 6.22 22.28 -5.97
N SER A 134 5.11 21.57 -6.23
CA SER A 134 3.98 22.08 -7.00
C SER A 134 4.44 22.73 -8.31
N ALA A 135 5.44 22.15 -8.97
CA ALA A 135 6.16 22.77 -10.07
C ALA A 135 5.25 23.12 -11.26
N ASP A 136 4.15 22.38 -11.47
CA ASP A 136 3.14 22.72 -12.47
C ASP A 136 2.46 24.07 -12.19
N THR A 137 2.22 24.41 -10.93
CA THR A 137 1.63 25.71 -10.54
C THR A 137 2.59 26.86 -10.80
N VAL A 138 3.89 26.64 -10.58
CA VAL A 138 4.95 27.61 -10.87
C VAL A 138 5.04 27.86 -12.37
N LEU A 139 5.02 26.80 -13.19
CA LEU A 139 5.03 26.94 -14.65
C LEU A 139 3.79 27.68 -15.17
N ILE A 140 2.61 27.43 -14.60
CA ILE A 140 1.39 28.17 -14.95
C ILE A 140 1.54 29.65 -14.58
N ALA A 141 2.04 29.94 -13.37
CA ALA A 141 2.27 31.31 -12.92
C ALA A 141 3.32 32.05 -13.77
N SER A 142 4.32 31.33 -14.29
CA SER A 142 5.33 31.86 -15.21
C SER A 142 4.85 32.04 -16.66
N GLY A 143 3.59 31.72 -16.96
CA GLY A 143 2.98 31.97 -18.28
C GLY A 143 3.20 30.88 -19.33
N PHE A 144 3.62 29.67 -18.93
CA PHE A 144 3.80 28.56 -19.88
C PHE A 144 2.47 28.12 -20.49
N SER A 145 2.46 27.94 -21.81
CA SER A 145 1.26 27.50 -22.52
C SER A 145 0.93 26.02 -22.24
N PRO A 146 -0.33 25.59 -22.45
CA PRO A 146 -0.72 24.19 -22.31
C PRO A 146 0.13 23.19 -23.11
N ARG A 147 0.70 23.62 -24.24
CA ARG A 147 1.55 22.80 -25.10
C ARG A 147 2.99 22.67 -24.57
N GLU A 148 3.45 23.64 -23.78
CA GLU A 148 4.82 23.68 -23.28
C GLU A 148 4.97 23.00 -21.92
N ARG A 149 3.93 23.05 -21.07
CA ARG A 149 3.92 22.46 -19.72
C ARG A 149 4.35 20.99 -19.60
N PRO A 150 4.07 20.10 -20.57
CA PRO A 150 4.47 18.70 -20.46
C PRO A 150 5.98 18.45 -20.59
N TRP A 151 6.75 19.38 -21.17
CA TRP A 151 8.16 19.16 -21.50
C TRP A 151 9.15 19.31 -20.33
N PRO A 152 9.02 20.31 -19.44
CA PRO A 152 9.97 20.53 -18.34
C PRO A 152 10.11 19.35 -17.38
N ARG A 153 9.02 18.63 -17.11
CA ARG A 153 9.00 17.48 -16.19
C ARG A 153 9.92 16.33 -16.65
N PRO A 154 9.68 15.68 -17.81
CA PRO A 154 10.55 14.61 -18.31
C PRO A 154 11.99 15.09 -18.51
N TRP A 155 12.19 16.35 -18.92
CA TRP A 155 13.51 16.95 -19.03
C TRP A 155 14.25 16.99 -17.69
N SER A 156 13.64 17.56 -16.64
CA SER A 156 14.25 17.63 -15.30
C SER A 156 14.57 16.24 -14.74
N SER A 157 13.67 15.28 -14.94
CA SER A 157 13.86 13.89 -14.49
C SER A 157 15.01 13.22 -15.24
N ALA A 158 15.13 13.45 -16.56
CA ALA A 158 16.22 12.93 -17.37
C ALA A 158 17.57 13.51 -16.95
N VAL A 159 17.66 14.83 -16.80
CA VAL A 159 18.91 15.50 -16.38
C VAL A 159 19.34 15.05 -14.99
N SER A 160 18.40 14.90 -14.06
CA SER A 160 18.71 14.44 -12.70
C SER A 160 19.12 12.96 -12.64
N SER A 161 18.56 12.10 -13.51
CA SER A 161 18.79 10.65 -13.46
C SER A 161 19.96 10.21 -14.35
N ARG A 162 20.12 10.86 -15.49
CA ARG A 162 21.19 10.63 -16.48
C ARG A 162 21.63 11.97 -17.07
N PRO A 163 22.50 12.71 -16.36
CA PRO A 163 23.03 13.97 -16.87
C PRO A 163 23.78 13.73 -18.18
N GLY A 164 23.55 14.60 -19.16
CA GLY A 164 24.10 14.46 -20.50
C GLY A 164 23.73 15.65 -21.39
N SER A 165 24.05 15.55 -22.68
CA SER A 165 23.68 16.56 -23.67
C SER A 165 22.17 16.56 -23.94
N GLU A 166 21.64 17.63 -24.53
CA GLU A 166 20.22 17.71 -24.91
C GLU A 166 19.80 16.56 -25.83
N LEU A 167 20.68 16.17 -26.76
CA LEU A 167 20.50 15.02 -27.63
C LEU A 167 20.43 13.70 -26.83
N HIS A 168 21.23 13.56 -25.77
CA HIS A 168 21.18 12.41 -24.88
C HIS A 168 19.83 12.34 -24.15
N THR A 169 19.35 13.45 -23.62
CA THR A 169 18.04 13.55 -22.96
C THR A 169 16.90 13.20 -23.91
N HIS A 170 16.92 13.72 -25.14
CA HIS A 170 15.92 13.39 -26.16
C HIS A 170 15.93 11.88 -26.50
N ARG A 171 17.11 11.30 -26.71
CA ARG A 171 17.23 9.85 -26.94
C ARG A 171 16.71 9.06 -25.75
N TRP A 172 17.06 9.46 -24.53
CA TRP A 172 16.63 8.82 -23.31
C TRP A 172 15.10 8.76 -23.16
N LEU A 173 14.39 9.82 -23.58
CA LEU A 173 12.92 9.88 -23.55
C LEU A 173 12.25 9.03 -24.64
N THR A 174 12.91 8.82 -25.78
CA THR A 174 12.32 8.22 -26.97
C THR A 174 12.69 6.75 -27.19
N THR A 175 13.84 6.30 -26.66
CA THR A 175 14.37 4.95 -26.90
C THR A 175 14.25 3.99 -25.71
N ARG A 176 13.54 4.38 -24.65
CA ARG A 176 13.37 3.58 -23.42
C ARG A 176 12.08 2.76 -23.37
#